data_AF-A0A9D2MWC0-F1
#
_entry.id   AF-A0A9D2MWC0-F1
#
_cell.length_a   1.000
_cell.length_b   1.000
_cell.length_c   1.000
_cell.angle_alpha   90.00
_cell.angle_beta   90.00
_cell.angle_gamma   90.00
#
_symmetry.space_group_name_H-M   'P 1'
#
loop_
_entity.id
_entity.type
_entity.pdbx_description
1 polymer ?
#
loop_
_entity_poly.entity_id
_entity_poly.type
_entity_poly.pdbx_seq_one_letter_code
_entity_poly.pdbx_strand_id
1 'polypeptide(L)'
;MKKLGFVQSYWQKKGSGSAYGGKWKPAKPKDERFVGKPGSINRTVDKYGNQRETKIGKDGLAISERHHTHHGNPAKHSIPHDHDITWENNHPNWGTPQNYWDGNIPEFKVYGGNHMKQFIPLFNSPEDDRFKSIADFKDCIQRGGEIEMEWKGVHFGIIRYGVDNKITAYLWDQEGTDQAFDSADDALEYRVAGDRLGDVLTQVNVLDRTI
;
A
#
# COMPACT_ATOMS: atom_id res chain seq x y z
N MET A 1 -43.37 -4.96 -26.24
CA MET A 1 -42.75 -4.02 -25.28
C MET A 1 -42.42 -4.79 -24.01
N LYS A 2 -41.14 -5.06 -23.71
CA LYS A 2 -40.71 -5.74 -22.49
C LYS A 2 -40.10 -4.69 -21.55
N LYS A 3 -40.69 -4.50 -20.37
CA LYS A 3 -40.14 -3.65 -19.30
C LYS A 3 -38.88 -4.33 -18.75
N LEU A 4 -37.71 -3.71 -18.90
CA LEU A 4 -36.54 -4.04 -18.10
C LEU A 4 -36.68 -3.35 -16.73
N GLY A 5 -36.81 -4.16 -15.68
CA GLY A 5 -36.74 -3.68 -14.30
C GLY A 5 -35.29 -3.39 -13.92
N PHE A 6 -35.02 -2.17 -13.46
CA PHE A 6 -33.80 -1.82 -12.77
C PHE A 6 -33.88 -2.39 -11.34
N VAL A 7 -32.94 -3.26 -10.97
CA VAL A 7 -32.71 -3.62 -9.57
C VAL A 7 -31.48 -2.87 -9.10
N GLN A 8 -31.72 -1.84 -8.31
CA GLN A 8 -30.70 -1.05 -7.62
C GLN A 8 -30.15 -1.88 -6.46
N SER A 9 -28.93 -2.40 -6.59
CA SER A 9 -28.27 -3.13 -5.50
C SER A 9 -27.76 -2.15 -4.46
N TYR A 10 -28.55 -1.96 -3.39
CA TYR A 10 -28.09 -1.43 -2.12
C TYR A 10 -27.13 -2.43 -1.48
N TRP A 11 -25.83 -2.13 -1.47
CA TRP A 11 -24.89 -2.83 -0.59
C TRP A 11 -24.52 -1.94 0.59
N GLN A 12 -24.98 -2.40 1.75
CA GLN A 12 -24.77 -1.84 3.08
C GLN A 12 -23.29 -1.83 3.45
N LYS A 13 -22.84 -0.69 4.01
CA LYS A 13 -21.68 -0.60 4.90
C LYS A 13 -21.86 -1.55 6.09
N LYS A 14 -20.95 -2.52 6.28
CA LYS A 14 -20.60 -3.10 7.59
C LYS A 14 -19.11 -3.51 7.60
N GLY A 15 -18.48 -3.27 8.74
CA GLY A 15 -17.04 -3.21 8.94
C GLY A 15 -16.26 -4.51 8.72
N SER A 16 -14.97 -4.28 8.55
CA SER A 16 -13.82 -5.19 8.57
C SER A 16 -13.86 -6.15 9.77
N GLY A 17 -13.97 -7.44 9.50
CA GLY A 17 -13.85 -8.51 10.49
C GLY A 17 -14.76 -9.69 10.15
N SER A 18 -14.26 -10.64 9.35
CA SER A 18 -14.96 -11.91 9.20
C SER A 18 -14.82 -12.72 10.48
N ALA A 19 -15.90 -12.83 11.26
CA ALA A 19 -16.02 -13.72 12.42
C ALA A 19 -15.99 -15.23 12.05
N TYR A 20 -15.78 -15.56 10.78
CA TYR A 20 -15.67 -16.91 10.25
C TYR A 20 -14.40 -16.96 9.40
N GLY A 21 -13.46 -17.84 9.74
CA GLY A 21 -12.08 -17.94 9.20
C GLY A 21 -11.96 -18.26 7.70
N GLY A 22 -12.60 -17.46 6.84
CA GLY A 22 -12.44 -17.51 5.39
C GLY A 22 -11.12 -16.88 4.97
N LYS A 23 -10.60 -17.31 3.82
CA LYS A 23 -9.40 -16.73 3.21
C LYS A 23 -9.57 -15.23 3.01
N TRP A 24 -8.48 -14.48 3.21
CA TRP A 24 -8.44 -13.06 2.95
C TRP A 24 -8.91 -12.74 1.53
N LYS A 25 -9.55 -11.59 1.36
CA LYS A 25 -10.02 -11.10 0.06
C LYS A 25 -9.45 -9.70 -0.19
N PRO A 26 -9.00 -9.41 -1.41
CA PRO A 26 -8.61 -8.06 -1.84
C PRO A 26 -9.69 -7.04 -1.50
N ALA A 27 -9.29 -5.91 -0.91
CA ALA A 27 -10.20 -4.81 -0.61
C ALA A 27 -10.39 -3.87 -1.82
N LYS A 28 -9.37 -3.78 -2.68
CA LYS A 28 -9.32 -2.94 -3.88
C LYS A 28 -8.71 -3.71 -5.06
N PRO A 29 -8.93 -3.29 -6.32
CA PRO A 29 -8.44 -4.02 -7.48
C PRO A 29 -6.94 -4.33 -7.41
N LYS A 30 -6.09 -3.36 -7.06
CA LYS A 30 -4.62 -3.55 -6.99
C LYS A 30 -4.20 -4.61 -5.98
N ASP A 31 -5.02 -4.92 -4.98
CA ASP A 31 -4.72 -5.91 -3.94
C ASP A 31 -4.85 -7.36 -4.41
N GLU A 32 -5.48 -7.60 -5.57
CA GLU A 32 -5.50 -8.92 -6.20
C GLU A 32 -4.10 -9.45 -6.49
N ARG A 33 -3.10 -8.57 -6.63
CA ARG A 33 -1.69 -8.94 -6.81
C ARG A 33 -1.14 -9.77 -5.65
N PHE A 34 -1.75 -9.72 -4.47
CA PHE A 34 -1.29 -10.45 -3.29
C PHE A 34 -1.66 -11.94 -3.26
N VAL A 35 -2.48 -12.39 -4.20
CA VAL A 35 -2.91 -13.80 -4.30
C VAL A 35 -2.63 -14.31 -5.70
N GLY A 36 -2.15 -15.54 -5.80
CA GLY A 36 -1.84 -16.11 -7.11
C GLY A 36 -1.44 -17.57 -7.09
N LYS A 37 -0.91 -18.04 -8.21
CA LYS A 37 -0.37 -19.39 -8.31
C LYS A 37 0.91 -19.48 -7.47
N PRO A 38 1.12 -20.54 -6.68
CA PRO A 38 2.38 -20.75 -5.98
C PRO A 38 3.61 -20.60 -6.87
N GLY A 39 4.55 -19.76 -6.44
CA GLY A 39 5.75 -19.42 -7.18
C GLY A 39 5.57 -18.37 -8.28
N SER A 40 4.37 -17.86 -8.58
CA SER A 40 4.23 -16.79 -9.57
C SER A 40 4.79 -15.46 -9.07
N ILE A 41 5.04 -14.55 -10.02
CA ILE A 41 5.27 -13.14 -9.75
C ILE A 41 4.16 -12.36 -10.46
N ASN A 42 3.37 -11.65 -9.66
CA ASN A 42 2.34 -10.75 -10.15
C ASN A 42 2.98 -9.37 -10.36
N ARG A 43 2.67 -8.70 -11.47
CA ARG A 43 3.16 -7.35 -11.75
C ARG A 43 2.01 -6.38 -11.88
N THR A 44 2.12 -5.25 -11.20
CA THR A 44 1.20 -4.12 -11.31
C THR A 44 1.97 -2.85 -11.63
N VAL A 45 1.27 -1.87 -12.20
CA VAL A 45 1.83 -0.55 -12.49
C VAL A 45 0.85 0.47 -11.95
N ASP A 46 1.34 1.47 -11.24
CA ASP A 46 0.49 2.58 -10.78
C ASP A 46 0.19 3.57 -11.92
N LYS A 47 -0.61 4.59 -11.63
CA LYS A 47 -0.98 5.65 -12.61
C LYS A 47 0.21 6.48 -13.10
N TYR A 48 1.35 6.45 -12.41
CA TYR A 48 2.56 7.19 -12.74
C TYR A 48 3.60 6.32 -13.47
N GLY A 49 3.30 5.03 -13.68
CA GLY A 49 4.21 4.11 -14.36
C GLY A 49 5.15 3.35 -13.41
N ASN A 50 5.04 3.55 -12.10
CA ASN A 50 5.89 2.83 -11.15
C ASN A 50 5.44 1.38 -11.06
N GLN A 51 6.40 0.46 -11.21
CA GLN A 51 6.12 -0.97 -11.22
C GLN A 51 6.21 -1.53 -9.81
N ARG A 52 5.40 -2.56 -9.56
CA ARG A 52 5.52 -3.43 -8.40
C ARG A 52 5.56 -4.89 -8.83
N GLU A 53 6.39 -5.68 -8.18
CA GLU A 53 6.49 -7.13 -8.42
C GLU A 53 6.20 -7.88 -7.12
N THR A 54 5.11 -8.63 -7.08
CA THR A 54 4.67 -9.38 -5.90
C THR A 54 5.00 -10.86 -6.08
N LYS A 55 5.83 -11.41 -5.20
CA LYS A 55 6.21 -12.83 -5.21
C LYS A 55 5.22 -13.66 -4.41
N ILE A 56 4.69 -14.71 -5.03
CA ILE A 56 3.70 -15.60 -4.42
C ILE A 56 4.35 -16.86 -3.83
N GLY A 57 4.09 -17.11 -2.55
CA GLY A 57 4.54 -18.25 -1.77
C GLY A 57 3.82 -19.56 -2.09
N LYS A 58 4.18 -20.63 -1.37
CA LYS A 58 3.66 -21.99 -1.61
C LYS A 58 2.16 -22.14 -1.35
N ASP A 59 1.63 -21.29 -0.48
CA ASP A 59 0.22 -21.23 -0.06
C ASP A 59 -0.66 -20.37 -1.00
N GLY A 60 -0.05 -19.74 -2.01
CA GLY A 60 -0.74 -18.86 -2.95
C GLY A 60 -0.90 -17.42 -2.45
N LEU A 61 -0.22 -17.06 -1.36
CA LEU A 61 -0.22 -15.71 -0.79
C LEU A 61 1.12 -15.00 -1.04
N ALA A 62 1.11 -13.67 -1.07
CA ALA A 62 2.33 -12.88 -1.23
C ALA A 62 3.31 -13.10 -0.08
N ILE A 63 4.60 -13.22 -0.40
CA ILE A 63 5.68 -13.35 0.59
C ILE A 63 6.67 -12.19 0.54
N SER A 64 6.68 -11.43 -0.56
CA SER A 64 7.50 -10.25 -0.74
C SER A 64 6.98 -9.42 -1.91
N GLU A 65 7.19 -8.11 -1.88
CA GLU A 65 6.93 -7.20 -2.99
C GLU A 65 8.11 -6.27 -3.22
N ARG A 66 8.50 -6.12 -4.49
CA ARG A 66 9.52 -5.18 -4.96
C ARG A 66 8.86 -3.93 -5.50
N HIS A 67 9.31 -2.77 -5.03
CA HIS A 67 8.90 -1.45 -5.51
C HIS A 67 9.97 -0.85 -6.41
N HIS A 68 9.55 -0.22 -7.51
CA HIS A 68 10.41 0.49 -8.46
C HIS A 68 10.23 2.02 -8.36
N THR A 69 10.13 2.53 -7.14
CA THR A 69 9.98 3.95 -6.79
C THR A 69 10.70 4.20 -5.47
N HIS A 70 11.04 5.46 -5.16
CA HIS A 70 11.54 5.84 -3.84
C HIS A 70 10.45 6.47 -2.95
N HIS A 71 9.19 6.47 -3.40
CA HIS A 71 8.06 7.07 -2.68
C HIS A 71 8.32 8.50 -2.20
N GLY A 72 8.94 9.32 -3.04
CA GLY A 72 9.27 10.71 -2.70
C GLY A 72 10.34 10.89 -1.61
N ASN A 73 10.96 9.81 -1.13
CA ASN A 73 12.03 9.86 -0.11
C ASN A 73 13.26 9.06 -0.56
N PRO A 74 14.08 9.60 -1.47
CA PRO A 74 15.27 8.93 -2.00
C PRO A 74 16.37 8.70 -0.96
N ALA A 75 16.28 9.33 0.22
CA ALA A 75 17.19 9.07 1.34
C ALA A 75 16.85 7.78 2.11
N LYS A 76 15.62 7.26 1.96
CA LYS A 76 15.10 6.09 2.69
C LYS A 76 14.77 4.90 1.80
N HIS A 77 14.52 5.13 0.50
CA HIS A 77 14.21 4.08 -0.46
C HIS A 77 15.13 4.11 -1.68
N SER A 78 15.76 2.98 -1.97
CA SER A 78 16.46 2.76 -3.24
C SER A 78 15.47 2.38 -4.34
N ILE A 79 15.91 2.50 -5.59
CA ILE A 79 15.18 1.96 -6.74
C ILE A 79 15.98 0.81 -7.36
N PRO A 80 15.48 -0.44 -7.33
CA PRO A 80 14.31 -0.90 -6.57
C PRO A 80 14.60 -1.06 -5.07
N HIS A 81 13.57 -1.36 -4.28
CA HIS A 81 13.68 -1.90 -2.91
C HIS A 81 12.61 -2.97 -2.69
N ASP A 82 12.84 -3.87 -1.74
CA ASP A 82 11.94 -4.99 -1.45
C ASP A 82 11.32 -4.86 -0.05
N HIS A 83 10.13 -5.40 0.14
CA HIS A 83 9.55 -5.67 1.45
C HIS A 83 9.22 -7.15 1.56
N ASP A 84 9.44 -7.71 2.75
CA ASP A 84 8.84 -8.98 3.11
C ASP A 84 7.36 -8.79 3.43
N ILE A 85 6.53 -9.78 3.10
CA ILE A 85 5.10 -9.77 3.42
C ILE A 85 4.80 -10.97 4.30
N THR A 86 4.32 -10.71 5.51
CA THR A 86 3.80 -11.73 6.43
C THR A 86 2.29 -11.64 6.51
N TRP A 87 1.65 -12.71 7.00
CA TRP A 87 0.19 -12.77 7.13
C TRP A 87 -0.20 -13.02 8.58
N GLU A 88 -0.75 -12.00 9.23
CA GLU A 88 -1.22 -12.07 10.61
C GLU A 88 -2.72 -11.82 10.65
N ASN A 89 -3.45 -12.62 11.42
CA ASN A 89 -4.90 -12.57 11.49
C ASN A 89 -5.58 -12.59 10.11
N ASN A 90 -4.98 -13.28 9.13
CA ASN A 90 -5.46 -13.35 7.75
C ASN A 90 -5.46 -11.97 7.05
N HIS A 91 -4.46 -11.13 7.34
CA HIS A 91 -4.20 -9.86 6.65
C HIS A 91 -2.72 -9.75 6.30
N PRO A 92 -2.36 -9.15 5.15
CA PRO A 92 -0.96 -8.90 4.81
C PRO A 92 -0.39 -7.80 5.71
N ASN A 93 0.84 -8.00 6.17
CA ASN A 93 1.65 -7.08 6.95
C ASN A 93 2.99 -6.92 6.25
N TRP A 94 3.43 -5.68 6.15
CA TRP A 94 4.65 -5.30 5.44
C TRP A 94 5.83 -5.26 6.40
N GLY A 95 6.97 -5.77 5.95
CA GLY A 95 8.25 -5.58 6.63
C GLY A 95 8.86 -4.20 6.34
N THR A 96 9.97 -3.90 7.03
CA THR A 96 10.82 -2.75 6.71
C THR A 96 11.41 -2.87 5.30
N PRO A 97 11.68 -1.76 4.60
CA PRO A 97 12.29 -1.80 3.28
C PRO A 97 13.70 -2.39 3.32
N GLN A 98 13.99 -3.27 2.36
CA GLN A 98 15.31 -3.80 2.06
C GLN A 98 15.87 -3.03 0.87
N ASN A 99 16.77 -2.10 1.16
CA ASN A 99 17.38 -1.23 0.16
C ASN A 99 18.65 -1.81 -0.46
N TYR A 100 18.88 -1.48 -1.73
CA TYR A 100 20.02 -1.91 -2.55
C TYR A 100 20.82 -0.70 -3.03
N TRP A 101 21.31 0.12 -2.09
CA TRP A 101 22.06 1.36 -2.39
C TRP A 101 23.36 1.14 -3.15
N ASP A 102 23.96 -0.03 -3.01
CA ASP A 102 25.19 -0.45 -3.68
C ASP A 102 24.95 -1.00 -5.10
N GLY A 103 23.68 -1.07 -5.54
CA GLY A 103 23.29 -1.64 -6.82
C GLY A 103 23.33 -3.17 -6.86
N ASN A 104 23.64 -3.86 -5.76
CA ASN A 104 23.62 -5.31 -5.67
C ASN A 104 22.18 -5.81 -5.47
N ILE A 105 21.38 -5.69 -6.53
CA ILE A 105 19.97 -6.04 -6.52
C ILE A 105 19.84 -7.56 -6.69
N PRO A 106 19.29 -8.29 -5.70
CA PRO A 106 19.08 -9.72 -5.84
C PRO A 106 18.05 -9.99 -6.94
N GLU A 107 18.27 -11.08 -7.67
CA GLU A 107 17.29 -11.52 -8.67
C GLU A 107 15.99 -11.91 -7.95
N PHE A 108 14.88 -11.30 -8.37
CA PHE A 108 13.55 -11.58 -7.85
C PHE A 108 13.03 -12.91 -8.44
N LYS A 109 13.62 -14.03 -8.00
CA LYS A 109 13.42 -15.37 -8.59
C LYS A 109 12.15 -16.07 -8.13
N VAL A 110 11.59 -16.88 -9.04
CA VAL A 110 10.60 -17.93 -8.79
C VAL A 110 11.31 -19.23 -8.39
N TYR A 111 10.79 -19.97 -7.39
CA TYR A 111 11.28 -21.32 -7.09
C TYR A 111 10.72 -22.31 -8.13
N GLY A 112 11.58 -22.99 -8.89
CA GLY A 112 11.19 -24.13 -9.74
C GLY A 112 10.95 -23.88 -11.24
N GLY A 113 11.30 -22.71 -11.79
CA GLY A 113 11.33 -22.47 -13.25
C GLY A 113 10.33 -21.44 -13.79
N ASN A 114 10.52 -21.07 -15.07
CA ASN A 114 9.85 -19.97 -15.79
C ASN A 114 8.32 -20.11 -15.85
N HIS A 115 7.64 -19.61 -14.83
CA HIS A 115 6.21 -19.35 -14.91
C HIS A 115 5.98 -17.87 -15.25
N MET A 116 5.16 -17.67 -16.29
CA MET A 116 4.90 -16.38 -16.90
C MET A 116 4.69 -15.29 -15.85
N LYS A 117 5.42 -14.17 -16.02
CA LYS A 117 5.15 -12.92 -15.30
C LYS A 117 3.70 -12.56 -15.58
N GLN A 118 2.82 -12.71 -14.59
CA GLN A 118 1.42 -12.36 -14.79
C GLN A 118 1.32 -10.84 -14.66
N PHE A 119 1.21 -10.16 -15.81
CA PHE A 119 0.90 -8.74 -15.81
C PHE A 119 -0.57 -8.58 -15.51
N ILE A 120 -0.89 -7.97 -14.38
CA ILE A 120 -2.27 -7.67 -14.01
C ILE A 120 -2.42 -6.15 -14.09
N PRO A 121 -3.08 -5.61 -15.13
CA PRO A 121 -3.35 -4.19 -15.24
C PRO A 121 -4.45 -3.81 -14.26
N LEU A 122 -4.10 -3.78 -12.98
CA LEU A 122 -4.99 -3.40 -11.88
C LEU A 122 -4.68 -1.97 -11.50
N PHE A 123 -5.69 -1.13 -11.66
CA PHE A 123 -5.65 0.26 -11.21
C PHE A 123 -6.69 0.44 -10.14
N ASN A 124 -6.29 1.09 -9.06
CA ASN A 124 -7.24 1.63 -8.11
C ASN A 124 -7.81 2.92 -8.67
N SER A 125 -9.11 3.13 -8.47
CA SER A 125 -9.67 4.47 -8.57
C SER A 125 -9.25 5.31 -7.37
N PRO A 126 -9.30 6.65 -7.45
CA PRO A 126 -9.07 7.51 -6.28
C PRO A 126 -9.97 7.15 -5.08
N GLU A 127 -11.19 6.66 -5.33
CA GLU A 127 -12.10 6.25 -4.28
C GLU A 127 -11.69 4.93 -3.62
N ASP A 128 -11.00 4.03 -4.32
CA ASP A 128 -10.49 2.78 -3.74
C ASP A 128 -9.35 3.04 -2.75
N ASP A 129 -8.49 4.02 -3.03
CA ASP A 129 -7.37 4.38 -2.15
C ASP A 129 -7.73 5.38 -1.04
N ARG A 130 -8.84 6.11 -1.18
CA ARG A 130 -9.28 7.07 -0.15
C ARG A 130 -9.58 6.40 1.19
N PHE A 131 -8.92 6.87 2.24
CA PHE A 131 -9.23 6.49 3.63
C PHE A 131 -10.67 6.85 4.01
N LYS A 132 -11.42 5.87 4.51
CA LYS A 132 -12.83 6.07 4.91
C LYS A 132 -12.98 6.51 6.37
N SER A 133 -11.95 6.30 7.18
CA SER A 133 -11.97 6.62 8.60
C SER A 133 -10.54 6.71 9.16
N ILE A 134 -10.42 7.28 10.36
CA ILE A 134 -9.18 7.23 11.14
C ILE A 134 -8.75 5.78 11.40
N ALA A 135 -9.70 4.87 11.66
CA ALA A 135 -9.38 3.47 11.91
C ALA A 135 -8.74 2.78 10.70
N ASP A 136 -9.22 3.09 9.49
CA ASP A 136 -8.66 2.61 8.22
C ASP A 136 -7.22 3.09 8.02
N PHE A 137 -6.94 4.36 8.30
CA PHE A 137 -5.56 4.88 8.31
C PHE A 137 -4.66 4.19 9.34
N LYS A 138 -5.13 4.06 10.59
CA LYS A 138 -4.36 3.41 11.66
C LYS A 138 -4.03 1.97 11.31
N ASP A 139 -5.00 1.23 10.80
CA ASP A 139 -4.80 -0.16 10.36
C ASP A 139 -3.81 -0.23 9.18
N CYS A 140 -3.94 0.64 8.17
CA CYS A 140 -3.02 0.73 7.05
C CYS A 140 -1.57 0.95 7.51
N ILE A 141 -1.32 1.99 8.32
CA ILE A 141 0.05 2.33 8.74
C ILE A 141 0.63 1.31 9.74
N GLN A 142 -0.20 0.70 10.60
CA GLN A 142 0.25 -0.33 11.54
C GLN A 142 0.69 -1.61 10.82
N ARG A 143 0.02 -1.96 9.71
CA ARG A 143 0.38 -3.08 8.85
C ARG A 143 1.52 -2.75 7.88
N GLY A 144 2.20 -1.62 8.08
CA GLY A 144 3.37 -1.20 7.29
C GLY A 144 3.04 -0.59 5.94
N GLY A 145 1.81 -0.11 5.75
CA GLY A 145 1.42 0.58 4.53
C GLY A 145 2.25 1.84 4.29
N GLU A 146 2.69 2.00 3.04
CA GLU A 146 3.29 3.24 2.54
C GLU A 146 2.21 4.05 1.83
N ILE A 147 2.16 5.34 2.15
CA ILE A 147 1.04 6.22 1.80
C ILE A 147 1.57 7.47 1.10
N GLU A 148 1.00 7.79 -0.05
CA GLU A 148 1.23 9.01 -0.84
C GLU A 148 -0.06 9.84 -0.89
N MET A 149 0.02 11.12 -0.53
CA MET A 149 -1.14 12.00 -0.40
C MET A 149 -0.88 13.42 -0.89
N GLU A 150 -1.94 14.09 -1.28
CA GLU A 150 -1.95 15.52 -1.59
C GLU A 150 -3.06 16.26 -0.83
N TRP A 151 -2.70 17.38 -0.21
CA TRP A 151 -3.64 18.29 0.42
C TRP A 151 -3.35 19.74 0.04
N LYS A 152 -4.33 20.44 -0.56
CA LYS A 152 -4.20 21.85 -0.98
C LYS A 152 -2.93 22.13 -1.80
N GLY A 153 -2.57 21.21 -2.69
CA GLY A 153 -1.36 21.29 -3.52
C GLY A 153 -0.05 20.92 -2.82
N VAL A 154 -0.08 20.52 -1.55
CA VAL A 154 1.08 19.97 -0.84
C VAL A 154 1.11 18.46 -1.02
N HIS A 155 2.14 17.95 -1.69
CA HIS A 155 2.39 16.53 -1.90
C HIS A 155 3.30 16.00 -0.78
N PHE A 156 2.89 14.93 -0.10
CA PHE A 156 3.58 14.37 1.06
C PHE A 156 3.36 12.86 1.18
N GLY A 157 4.27 12.18 1.88
CA GLY A 157 4.19 10.75 2.16
C GLY A 157 4.17 10.45 3.65
N ILE A 158 3.66 9.27 4.02
CA ILE A 158 3.72 8.72 5.37
C ILE A 158 4.10 7.24 5.30
N ILE A 159 5.11 6.84 6.08
CA ILE A 159 5.61 5.46 6.16
C ILE A 159 5.76 5.01 7.62
N ARG A 160 5.68 3.69 7.88
CA ARG A 160 5.81 3.14 9.24
C ARG A 160 7.25 3.05 9.74
N TYR A 161 8.22 2.92 8.84
CA TYR A 161 9.60 2.53 9.17
C TYR A 161 10.62 3.63 8.84
N GLY A 162 10.26 4.89 9.08
CA GLY A 162 11.12 6.02 8.73
C GLY A 162 12.20 6.29 9.77
N VAL A 163 12.31 7.55 10.20
CA VAL A 163 13.32 7.98 11.19
C VAL A 163 13.17 7.18 12.49
N ASP A 164 14.27 6.62 12.98
CA ASP A 164 14.33 5.80 14.20
C ASP A 164 13.28 4.66 14.24
N ASN A 165 12.93 4.10 13.08
CA ASN A 165 11.90 3.06 12.94
C ASN A 165 10.51 3.50 13.45
N LYS A 166 10.22 4.79 13.35
CA LYS A 166 8.95 5.43 13.72
C LYS A 166 8.09 5.73 12.50
N ILE A 167 6.81 6.00 12.74
CA ILE A 167 5.92 6.53 11.71
C ILE A 167 6.48 7.89 11.31
N THR A 168 6.74 8.09 10.03
CA THR A 168 7.39 9.32 9.53
C THR A 168 6.56 9.92 8.42
N ALA A 169 6.19 11.18 8.58
CA ALA A 169 5.63 12.00 7.51
C ALA A 169 6.72 12.88 6.90
N TYR A 170 6.67 13.12 5.60
CA TYR A 170 7.67 13.93 4.88
C TYR A 170 7.04 14.60 3.66
N LEU A 171 7.58 15.72 3.23
CA LEU A 171 7.20 16.36 1.97
C LEU A 171 7.86 15.62 0.81
N TRP A 172 7.10 15.45 -0.28
CA TRP A 172 7.55 14.68 -1.44
C TRP A 172 8.76 15.34 -2.11
N ASP A 173 9.81 14.55 -2.36
CA ASP A 173 11.08 14.97 -2.97
C ASP A 173 11.78 16.13 -2.24
N GLN A 174 11.56 16.25 -0.93
CA GLN A 174 12.16 17.28 -0.09
C GLN A 174 12.87 16.66 1.11
N GLU A 175 14.19 16.48 0.98
CA GLU A 175 15.04 15.97 2.04
C GLU A 175 14.99 16.85 3.31
N GLY A 176 15.10 16.22 4.48
CA GLY A 176 15.15 16.92 5.76
C GLY A 176 13.79 17.45 6.26
N THR A 177 12.69 17.05 5.61
CA THR A 177 11.32 17.39 6.03
C THR A 177 10.66 16.31 6.87
N ASP A 178 11.39 15.24 7.18
CA ASP A 178 10.92 14.11 7.97
C ASP A 178 10.46 14.54 9.38
N GLN A 179 9.25 14.14 9.75
CA GLN A 179 8.69 14.28 11.09
C GLN A 179 8.30 12.91 11.61
N ALA A 180 8.88 12.52 12.75
CA ALA A 180 8.72 11.20 13.34
C ALA A 180 7.68 11.19 14.46
N PHE A 181 6.86 10.14 14.50
CA PHE A 181 5.73 9.96 15.40
C PHE A 181 5.77 8.57 16.05
N ASP A 182 5.54 8.51 17.36
CA ASP A 182 5.61 7.25 18.11
C ASP A 182 4.39 6.34 17.87
N SER A 183 3.24 6.93 17.56
CA SER A 183 2.01 6.21 17.30
C SER A 183 1.23 6.74 16.09
N ALA A 184 0.29 5.94 15.61
CA ALA A 184 -0.63 6.36 14.55
C ALA A 184 -1.57 7.48 15.02
N ASP A 185 -1.82 7.60 16.32
CA ASP A 185 -2.52 8.75 16.91
C ASP A 185 -1.69 10.03 16.79
N ASP A 186 -0.40 9.97 17.13
CA ASP A 186 0.50 11.12 17.02
C ASP A 186 0.68 11.56 15.57
N ALA A 187 0.75 10.61 14.63
CA ALA A 187 0.85 10.91 13.21
C ALA A 187 -0.38 11.67 12.67
N LEU A 188 -1.56 11.52 13.28
CA LEU A 188 -2.75 12.30 12.92
C LEU A 188 -2.63 13.78 13.33
N GLU A 189 -1.69 14.13 14.21
CA GLU A 189 -1.37 15.51 14.58
C GLU A 189 -0.45 16.21 13.55
N TYR A 190 0.08 15.47 12.56
CA TYR A 190 0.87 16.05 11.48
C TYR A 190 0.10 17.18 10.79
N ARG A 191 0.76 18.33 10.58
CA ARG A 191 0.15 19.48 9.93
C ARG A 191 0.61 19.61 8.49
N VAL A 192 -0.37 19.58 7.58
CA VAL A 192 -0.17 19.77 6.14
C VAL A 192 -0.99 20.97 5.67
N ALA A 193 -0.32 21.94 5.02
CA ALA A 193 -0.94 23.20 4.60
C ALA A 193 -1.70 23.93 5.73
N GLY A 194 -1.21 23.82 6.97
CA GLY A 194 -1.80 24.41 8.17
C GLY A 194 -2.89 23.59 8.86
N ASP A 195 -3.45 22.59 8.18
CA ASP A 195 -4.51 21.73 8.73
C ASP A 195 -3.92 20.47 9.36
N ARG A 196 -4.57 19.97 10.42
CA ARG A 196 -4.21 18.72 11.07
C ARG A 196 -4.67 17.53 10.22
N LEU A 197 -3.81 16.55 10.00
CA LEU A 197 -4.10 15.37 9.16
C LEU A 197 -5.37 14.66 9.61
N GLY A 198 -5.56 14.45 10.91
CA GLY A 198 -6.76 13.79 11.45
C GLY A 198 -8.08 14.49 11.10
N ASP A 199 -8.07 15.81 10.93
CA ASP A 199 -9.27 16.60 10.58
C ASP A 199 -9.59 16.51 9.08
N VAL A 200 -8.56 16.32 8.24
CA VAL A 200 -8.68 16.31 6.77
C VAL A 200 -8.53 14.93 6.15
N LEU A 201 -8.22 13.89 6.93
CA LEU A 201 -7.85 12.55 6.46
C LEU A 201 -8.85 11.93 5.47
N THR A 202 -10.15 12.13 5.72
CA THR A 202 -11.18 11.56 4.84
C THR A 202 -11.43 12.43 3.60
N GLN A 203 -10.80 13.59 3.49
CA GLN A 203 -10.93 14.55 2.39
C GLN A 203 -9.64 14.68 1.56
N VAL A 204 -8.51 14.28 2.12
CA VAL A 204 -7.22 14.28 1.44
C VAL A 204 -7.27 13.45 0.16
N ASN A 205 -6.55 13.90 -0.86
CA ASN A 205 -6.40 13.12 -2.08
C ASN A 205 -5.34 12.06 -1.84
N VAL A 206 -5.74 10.79 -1.68
CA VAL A 206 -4.80 9.67 -1.59
C VAL A 206 -4.36 9.31 -3.01
N LEU A 207 -3.09 9.53 -3.30
CA LEU A 207 -2.53 9.33 -4.63
C LEU A 207 -2.12 7.87 -4.84
N ASP A 208 -1.55 7.25 -3.81
CA ASP A 208 -1.26 5.83 -3.75
C ASP A 208 -1.21 5.36 -2.29
N ARG A 209 -1.62 4.12 -2.04
CA ARG A 209 -1.28 3.43 -0.79
C ARG A 209 -1.10 1.94 -1.02
N THR A 210 -0.18 1.35 -0.28
CA THR A 210 0.23 -0.04 -0.49
C THR A 210 -0.87 -1.06 -0.12
N ILE A 211 -1.68 -0.75 0.90
CA ILE A 211 -2.87 -1.53 1.34
C ILE A 211 -4.04 -0.57 1.57
#